data_AF-A0A497L3F8-F1
#
_entry.id   AF-A0A497L3F8-F1
#
_cell.length_a   1.000
_cell.length_b   1.000
_cell.length_c   1.000
_cell.angle_alpha   90.00
_cell.angle_beta   90.00
_cell.angle_gamma   90.00
#
_symmetry.space_group_name_H-M   'P 1'
#
loop_
_entity.id
_entity.type
_entity.pdbx_description
1 polymer ?
#
loop_
_entity_poly.entity_id
_entity_poly.type
_entity_poly.pdbx_seq_one_letter_code
_entity_poly.pdbx_strand_id
1 'polypeptide(L)'
;MSTSVKISRESKRILDTLQAKLLLTTGKKISQQDLLDKLVRFSAERDDELFRLIAGVRLPLPPKEADKLMKLPTDWGVETREEEIDIYLYGRKGGKPSEVITS
;
A
#
# COMPACT_ATOMS: atom_id res chain seq x y z
N MET A 1 20.31 -17.17 11.52
CA MET A 1 19.63 -18.26 12.28
C MET A 1 18.37 -18.64 11.54
N SER A 2 18.05 -19.94 11.45
CA SER A 2 16.79 -20.41 10.86
C SER A 2 15.76 -20.66 11.96
N THR A 3 14.51 -20.31 11.67
CA THR A 3 13.34 -20.58 12.52
C THR A 3 12.39 -21.51 11.78
N SER A 4 11.58 -22.28 12.52
CA SER A 4 10.59 -23.19 11.93
C SER A 4 9.20 -22.56 11.96
N VAL A 5 8.55 -22.50 10.81
CA VAL A 5 7.18 -21.99 10.66
C VAL A 5 6.31 -23.06 10.04
N LYS A 6 5.14 -23.32 10.63
CA LYS A 6 4.15 -24.24 10.08
C LYS A 6 3.39 -23.55 8.96
N ILE A 7 3.33 -24.17 7.79
CA ILE A 7 2.56 -23.71 6.63
C ILE A 7 1.67 -24.83 6.10
N SER A 8 0.57 -24.48 5.44
CA SER A 8 -0.29 -25.47 4.79
C SER A 8 0.41 -26.14 3.61
N ARG A 9 -0.02 -27.36 3.24
CA ARG A 9 0.50 -28.04 2.04
C ARG A 9 0.25 -27.24 0.77
N GLU A 10 -0.84 -26.49 0.72
CA GLU A 10 -1.16 -25.60 -0.41
C GLU A 10 -0.17 -24.45 -0.50
N SER A 11 0.09 -23.75 0.61
CA SER A 11 1.10 -22.68 0.68
C SER A 11 2.48 -23.19 0.28
N LYS A 12 2.81 -24.42 0.69
CA LYS A 12 4.05 -25.08 0.29
C LYS A 12 4.16 -25.26 -1.23
N ARG A 13 3.10 -25.75 -1.89
CA ARG A 13 3.05 -25.90 -3.35
C ARG A 13 3.18 -24.58 -4.09
N ILE A 14 2.58 -23.51 -3.55
CA ILE A 14 2.72 -22.16 -4.10
C ILE A 14 4.18 -21.72 -4.04
N LEU A 15 4.85 -21.93 -2.89
CA LEU A 15 6.27 -21.61 -2.72
C LEU A 15 7.17 -22.41 -3.68
N ASP A 16 6.91 -23.70 -3.84
CA ASP A 16 7.64 -24.57 -4.80
C ASP A 16 7.47 -24.05 -6.24
N THR A 17 6.24 -23.69 -6.61
CA THR A 17 5.93 -23.17 -7.95
C THR A 17 6.62 -21.83 -8.20
N LEU A 18 6.63 -20.94 -7.21
CA LEU A 18 7.30 -19.64 -7.31
C LEU A 18 8.82 -19.81 -7.46
N GLN A 19 9.42 -20.72 -6.70
CA GLN A 19 10.84 -21.06 -6.82
C GLN A 19 11.18 -21.58 -8.21
N ALA A 20 10.38 -22.50 -8.76
CA ALA A 20 10.57 -23.04 -10.10
C ALA A 20 10.46 -21.94 -11.18
N LYS A 21 9.45 -21.07 -11.08
CA LYS A 21 9.30 -19.92 -11.98
C LYS A 21 10.53 -19.00 -11.93
N LEU A 22 11.01 -18.66 -10.73
CA LEU A 22 12.21 -17.83 -10.57
C LEU A 22 13.45 -18.47 -11.19
N LEU A 23 13.63 -19.79 -11.01
CA LEU A 23 14.72 -20.53 -11.63
C LEU A 23 14.63 -20.47 -13.16
N LEU A 24 13.45 -20.70 -13.74
CA LEU A 24 13.25 -20.67 -15.18
C LEU A 24 13.46 -19.27 -15.77
N THR A 25 13.01 -18.22 -15.09
CA THR A 25 13.11 -16.84 -15.59
C THR A 25 14.50 -16.23 -15.39
N THR A 26 15.17 -16.52 -14.27
CA THR A 26 16.44 -15.85 -13.91
C THR A 26 17.67 -16.73 -14.09
N GLY A 27 17.50 -18.05 -14.24
CA GLY A 27 18.59 -19.03 -14.22
C GLY A 27 19.24 -19.22 -12.85
N LYS A 28 18.82 -18.49 -11.81
CA LYS A 28 19.43 -18.53 -10.48
C LYS A 28 18.68 -19.50 -9.57
N LYS A 29 19.42 -20.42 -8.96
CA LYS A 29 18.91 -21.30 -7.92
C LYS A 29 18.86 -20.53 -6.59
N ILE A 30 17.69 -20.49 -5.97
CA ILE A 30 17.46 -19.92 -4.64
C ILE A 30 16.92 -21.01 -3.73
N SER A 31 17.28 -21.02 -2.45
CA SER A 31 16.68 -21.96 -1.48
C SER A 31 15.27 -21.52 -1.11
N GLN A 32 14.45 -22.43 -0.58
CA GLN A 32 13.11 -22.06 -0.14
C GLN A 32 13.11 -21.17 1.10
N GLN A 33 14.11 -21.33 1.96
CA GLN A 33 14.32 -20.45 3.10
C GLN A 33 14.63 -19.04 2.62
N ASP A 34 15.57 -18.87 1.70
CA ASP A 34 15.93 -17.54 1.17
C ASP A 34 14.77 -16.89 0.41
N LEU A 35 13.98 -17.69 -0.32
CA LEU A 35 12.79 -17.20 -0.99
C LEU A 35 11.76 -16.70 0.02
N LEU A 36 11.50 -17.46 1.08
CA LEU A 36 10.56 -17.07 2.13
C LEU A 36 11.06 -15.81 2.86
N ASP A 37 12.34 -15.74 3.22
CA ASP A 37 12.94 -14.57 3.88
C ASP A 37 12.80 -13.31 3.00
N LYS A 38 12.99 -13.44 1.68
CA LYS A 38 12.77 -12.33 0.74
C LYS A 38 11.31 -11.93 0.65
N LEU A 39 10.38 -12.88 0.60
CA LEU A 39 8.94 -12.59 0.57
C LEU A 39 8.48 -11.86 1.84
N VAL A 40 8.96 -12.30 3.01
CA VAL A 40 8.67 -11.63 4.29
C VAL A 40 9.17 -10.19 4.27
N ARG A 41 10.41 -9.95 3.84
CA ARG A 41 10.97 -8.59 3.73
C ARG A 41 10.23 -7.72 2.71
N PHE A 42 9.94 -8.28 1.53
CA PHE A 42 9.17 -7.61 0.48
C PHE A 42 7.75 -7.23 0.95
N SER A 43 7.14 -8.08 1.76
CA SER A 43 5.83 -7.80 2.36
C SER A 43 5.91 -6.79 3.49
N ALA A 44 7.01 -6.74 4.25
CA ALA A 44 7.21 -5.75 5.29
C ALA A 44 7.42 -4.33 4.71
N GLU A 45 7.98 -4.22 3.51
CA GLU A 45 8.07 -2.96 2.75
C GLU A 45 6.70 -2.50 2.20
N ARG A 46 5.69 -3.37 2.20
CA ARG A 46 4.29 -3.12 1.79
C ARG A 46 3.33 -3.51 2.91
N ASP A 47 3.67 -3.10 4.12
CA ASP A 47 2.92 -3.42 5.34
C ASP A 47 1.46 -2.98 5.23
N ASP A 48 1.17 -1.83 4.64
CA ASP A 48 -0.20 -1.37 4.36
C ASP A 48 -1.02 -2.37 3.53
N GLU A 49 -0.45 -2.93 2.47
CA GLU A 49 -1.14 -3.92 1.64
C GLU A 49 -1.36 -5.24 2.40
N LEU A 50 -0.36 -5.65 3.20
CA LEU A 50 -0.45 -6.83 4.05
C LEU A 50 -1.53 -6.66 5.12
N PHE A 51 -1.57 -5.51 5.80
CA PHE A 51 -2.58 -5.19 6.80
C PHE A 51 -3.98 -5.16 6.20
N ARG A 52 -4.14 -4.58 5.00
CA ARG A 52 -5.42 -4.60 4.28
C ARG A 52 -5.87 -6.02 3.97
N LEU A 53 -4.95 -6.87 3.49
CA LEU A 53 -5.24 -8.27 3.20
C LEU A 53 -5.69 -9.04 4.45
N ILE A 54 -5.00 -8.85 5.58
CA ILE A 54 -5.30 -9.52 6.85
C ILE A 54 -6.59 -8.98 7.49
N ALA A 55 -6.80 -7.66 7.45
CA ALA A 55 -7.98 -7.00 7.97
C ALA A 55 -9.23 -7.22 7.11
N GLY A 56 -9.10 -7.89 5.96
CA GLY A 56 -10.21 -8.11 5.02
C GLY A 56 -10.68 -6.83 4.33
N VAL A 57 -9.88 -5.75 4.39
CA VAL A 57 -10.21 -4.46 3.77
C VAL A 57 -9.97 -4.58 2.27
N ARG A 58 -11.08 -4.71 1.52
CA ARG A 58 -11.06 -4.81 0.06
C ARG A 58 -11.24 -3.43 -0.53
N LEU A 59 -10.24 -2.93 -1.25
CA LEU A 59 -10.32 -1.70 -2.03
C LEU A 59 -10.56 -2.01 -3.52
N PRO A 60 -11.35 -1.18 -4.24
CA PRO A 60 -12.16 -0.08 -3.71
C PRO A 60 -13.24 -0.59 -2.76
N LEU A 61 -13.59 0.22 -1.75
CA LEU A 61 -14.65 -0.14 -0.81
C LEU A 61 -15.94 -0.41 -1.58
N PRO A 62 -16.73 -1.42 -1.18
CA PRO A 62 -18.07 -1.59 -1.72
C PRO A 62 -18.85 -0.28 -1.59
N PRO A 63 -19.69 0.09 -2.57
CA PRO A 63 -20.43 1.37 -2.56
C PRO A 63 -21.15 1.65 -1.24
N LYS A 64 -21.71 0.60 -0.62
CA LYS A 64 -22.39 0.69 0.69
C LYS A 64 -21.49 1.10 1.85
N GLU A 65 -20.21 0.72 1.82
CA GLU A 65 -19.23 1.10 2.85
C GLU A 65 -18.65 2.49 2.57
N ALA A 66 -18.44 2.83 1.30
CA ALA A 66 -18.08 4.18 0.88
C ALA A 66 -19.16 5.20 1.27
N ASP A 67 -20.44 4.89 1.05
CA ASP A 67 -21.57 5.74 1.45
C ASP A 67 -21.65 5.95 2.97
N LYS A 68 -21.27 4.93 3.77
CA LYS A 68 -21.22 5.07 5.23
C LYS A 68 -20.08 5.99 5.65
N LEU A 69 -18.90 5.85 5.03
CA LEU A 69 -17.77 6.73 5.28
C LEU A 69 -18.07 8.18 4.88
N MET A 70 -18.73 8.40 3.74
CA MET A 70 -19.12 9.74 3.28
C MET A 70 -20.17 10.41 4.20
N LYS A 71 -20.83 9.65 5.07
CA LYS A 71 -21.78 10.17 6.07
C LYS A 71 -21.14 10.40 7.45
N LEU A 72 -19.87 10.03 7.65
CA LEU A 72 -19.15 10.26 8.91
C LEU A 72 -18.73 11.72 9.13
N PRO A 73 -18.34 12.50 8.10
CA PRO A 73 -18.06 13.91 8.30
C PRO A 73 -19.33 14.62 8.80
N THR A 74 -19.25 15.11 10.03
CA THR A 74 -20.22 16.06 10.55
C THR A 74 -19.86 17.43 10.00
N ASP A 75 -20.86 18.21 9.61
CA ASP A 75 -20.64 19.62 9.28
C ASP A 75 -20.28 20.38 10.57
N TRP A 76 -19.04 20.87 10.65
CA TRP A 76 -18.56 21.64 11.80
C TRP A 76 -18.88 23.14 11.66
N GLY A 77 -19.63 23.53 10.62
CA GLY A 77 -19.99 24.92 10.34
C GLY A 77 -18.81 25.77 9.85
N VAL A 78 -17.70 25.12 9.46
CA VAL A 78 -16.50 25.77 8.94
C VAL A 78 -16.30 25.31 7.49
N GLU A 79 -16.46 26.23 6.56
CA GLU A 79 -16.14 25.98 5.16
C GLU A 79 -14.62 25.93 4.99
N THR A 80 -14.09 24.75 4.67
CA THR A 80 -12.68 24.58 4.36
C THR A 80 -12.47 24.82 2.87
N ARG A 81 -11.65 25.82 2.52
CA ARG A 81 -11.26 26.08 1.12
C ARG A 81 -9.95 25.40 0.78
N GLU A 82 -9.77 25.03 -0.48
CA GLU A 82 -8.57 24.33 -0.95
C GLU A 82 -7.29 25.12 -0.63
N GLU A 83 -7.33 26.45 -0.78
CA GLU A 83 -6.17 27.31 -0.52
C GLU A 83 -5.78 27.36 0.96
N GLU A 84 -6.72 27.08 1.87
CA GLU A 84 -6.49 27.06 3.31
C GLU A 84 -5.84 25.73 3.73
N ILE A 85 -6.21 24.62 3.10
CA ILE A 85 -5.65 23.29 3.36
C ILE A 85 -4.13 23.29 3.11
N ASP A 86 -3.71 23.86 1.98
CA ASP A 86 -2.29 23.94 1.62
C ASP A 86 -1.48 24.78 2.61
N ILE A 87 -2.09 25.83 3.16
CA ILE A 87 -1.48 26.67 4.20
C ILE A 87 -1.33 25.88 5.50
N TYR A 88 -2.36 25.14 5.93
CA TYR A 88 -2.32 24.39 7.19
C TYR A 88 -1.44 23.13 7.12
N LEU A 89 -1.42 22.42 5.99
CA LEU A 89 -0.67 21.18 5.84
C LEU A 89 0.77 21.39 5.39
N TYR A 90 0.99 22.36 4.50
CA TYR A 90 2.28 22.54 3.82
C TYR A 90 2.91 23.92 4.07
N GLY A 91 2.24 24.83 4.78
CA GLY A 91 2.75 26.17 5.07
C GLY A 91 2.91 27.05 3.83
N ARG A 92 2.36 26.66 2.68
CA ARG A 92 2.54 27.37 1.41
C ARG A 92 1.28 28.18 1.09
N LYS A 93 1.43 29.51 1.03
CA LYS A 93 0.41 30.37 0.42
C LYS A 93 0.39 30.06 -1.07
N GLY A 94 -0.74 29.60 -1.61
CA GLY A 94 -0.94 29.37 -3.03
C GLY A 94 -0.42 30.56 -3.84
N GLY A 95 0.72 30.38 -4.49
CA GLY A 95 1.36 31.43 -5.28
C GLY A 95 0.52 31.65 -6.52
N LYS A 96 -0.09 32.82 -6.65
CA LYS A 96 -0.63 33.28 -7.93
C LYS A 96 0.48 33.18 -8.98
N PRO A 97 0.18 32.76 -10.22
CA PRO A 97 1.17 32.81 -11.29
C PRO A 97 1.58 34.26 -11.48
N SER A 98 2.86 34.54 -11.27
CA SER A 98 3.49 35.82 -11.58
C SER A 98 3.25 36.13 -13.06
N GLU A 99 2.46 37.17 -13.33
CA GLU A 99 2.42 37.81 -14.64
C GLU A 99 3.84 38.24 -15.00
N VAL A 100 4.38 37.57 -16.01
CA VAL A 100 5.61 37.95 -16.69
C VAL A 100 5.27 39.19 -17.51
N ILE A 101 5.39 40.37 -16.92
CA ILE A 101 5.37 41.62 -17.68
C ILE A 101 6.77 41.76 -18.29
N THR A 102 6.91 41.25 -19.51
CA THR A 102 7.96 41.66 -20.44
C THR A 102 7.41 42.82 -21.26
N SER A 103 7.89 44.03 -21.00
CA SER A 103 8.25 45.09 -21.97
C SER A 103 8.72 46.33 -21.22
#